data_AF-A0A2V3INZ5-F1
#
_entry.id   AF-A0A2V3INZ5-F1
#
_cell.length_a   1.000
_cell.length_b   1.000
_cell.length_c   1.000
_cell.angle_alpha   90.00
_cell.angle_beta   90.00
_cell.angle_gamma   90.00
#
_symmetry.space_group_name_H-M   'P 1'
#
loop_
_entity.id
_entity.type
_entity.pdbx_description
1 polymer ?
#
loop_
_entity_poly.entity_id
_entity_poly.type
_entity_poly.pdbx_seq_one_letter_code
_entity_poly.pdbx_strand_id
1 'polypeptide(L)'
;MVDAADMRSQTMKKLKLVAVRQVIDAHDMTQAMIFVRTQQDGEKVESFLIQRSGFSPQEVNIYRFRGRRDTGPEVEYSCAVLHGGKRQEERSKALAAFKAGEVRFLICTDVAATRIDIVVPRAQDQRSTRWVCVS
;
A
#
# COMPACT_ATOMS: atom_id res chain seq x y z
N MET A 1 12.82 -28.56 6.69
CA MET A 1 11.49 -28.88 7.24
C MET A 1 10.87 -27.57 7.70
N VAL A 2 9.72 -27.17 7.16
CA VAL A 2 9.06 -25.89 7.51
C VAL A 2 8.15 -26.16 8.70
N ASP A 3 8.35 -25.43 9.80
CA ASP A 3 7.68 -25.70 11.08
C ASP A 3 6.16 -25.46 10.99
N ALA A 4 5.34 -26.36 11.55
CA ALA A 4 3.88 -26.27 11.49
C ALA A 4 3.33 -25.02 12.21
N ALA A 5 4.10 -24.45 13.14
CA ALA A 5 3.80 -23.17 13.78
C ALA A 5 4.02 -21.97 12.83
N ASP A 6 5.06 -22.05 11.99
CA ASP A 6 5.34 -21.04 10.98
C ASP A 6 4.25 -21.04 9.89
N MET A 7 3.79 -22.23 9.47
CA MET A 7 2.71 -22.36 8.49
C MET A 7 1.36 -21.84 9.02
N ARG A 8 1.03 -22.08 10.30
CA ARG A 8 -0.17 -21.50 10.95
C ARG A 8 -0.09 -19.97 11.01
N SER A 9 1.10 -19.43 11.29
CA SER A 9 1.34 -17.98 11.31
C SER A 9 1.21 -17.36 9.93
N GLN A 10 1.73 -18.00 8.89
CA GLN A 10 1.59 -17.55 7.51
C GLN A 10 0.14 -17.58 7.01
N THR A 11 -0.63 -18.60 7.43
CA THR A 11 -2.05 -18.73 7.08
C THR A 11 -2.87 -17.60 7.69
N MET A 12 -2.66 -17.29 8.97
CA MET A 12 -3.32 -16.17 9.66
C MET A 12 -2.97 -14.82 9.01
N LYS A 13 -1.70 -14.62 8.61
CA LYS A 13 -1.25 -13.42 7.91
C LYS A 13 -1.94 -13.24 6.55
N LYS A 14 -2.11 -14.33 5.79
CA LYS A 14 -2.88 -14.30 4.53
C LYS A 14 -4.35 -13.94 4.76
N LEU A 15 -4.95 -14.45 5.84
CA LEU A 15 -6.35 -14.15 6.18
C LEU A 15 -6.54 -12.65 6.49
N LYS A 16 -5.61 -12.03 7.22
CA LYS A 16 -5.62 -10.59 7.51
C LYS A 16 -5.53 -9.75 6.23
N LEU A 17 -4.69 -10.15 5.28
CA LEU A 17 -4.55 -9.46 3.99
C LEU A 17 -5.84 -9.51 3.15
N VAL A 18 -6.55 -10.64 3.18
CA VAL A 18 -7.87 -10.76 2.56
C VAL A 18 -8.88 -9.82 3.23
N ALA A 19 -8.86 -9.72 4.56
CA ALA A 19 -9.73 -8.78 5.27
C ALA A 19 -9.44 -7.32 4.91
N VAL A 20 -8.17 -6.92 4.76
CA VAL A 20 -7.80 -5.57 4.30
C VAL A 20 -8.43 -5.26 2.94
N ARG A 21 -8.36 -6.20 2.00
CA ARG A 21 -9.01 -6.04 0.71
C ARG A 21 -10.52 -5.89 0.85
N GLN A 22 -11.18 -6.76 1.63
CA GLN A 22 -12.62 -6.67 1.83
C GLN A 22 -13.05 -5.32 2.42
N VAL A 23 -12.24 -4.75 3.33
CA VAL A 23 -12.49 -3.43 3.89
C VAL A 23 -12.31 -2.32 2.85
N ILE A 24 -11.29 -2.43 1.99
CA ILE A 24 -11.07 -1.48 0.88
C ILE A 24 -12.26 -1.52 -0.09
N ASP A 25 -12.63 -2.72 -0.53
CA ASP A 25 -13.69 -2.96 -1.51
C ASP A 25 -15.07 -2.55 -0.93
N ALA A 26 -15.36 -2.88 0.33
CA ALA A 26 -16.64 -2.56 0.98
C ALA A 26 -16.82 -1.07 1.33
N HIS A 27 -15.76 -0.28 1.26
CA HIS A 27 -15.81 1.15 1.59
C HIS A 27 -15.42 2.05 0.42
N ASP A 28 -15.29 1.51 -0.79
CA ASP A 28 -14.88 2.24 -1.99
C ASP A 28 -13.66 3.14 -1.71
N MET A 29 -12.67 2.61 -0.99
CA MET A 29 -11.53 3.38 -0.52
C MET A 29 -10.63 3.75 -1.69
N THR A 30 -10.78 4.97 -2.19
CA THR A 30 -10.01 5.48 -3.33
C THR A 30 -8.56 5.76 -2.97
N GLN A 31 -8.27 6.07 -1.70
CA GLN A 31 -6.91 6.30 -1.21
C GLN A 31 -6.81 5.97 0.29
N ALA A 32 -5.76 5.25 0.71
CA ALA A 32 -5.58 4.89 2.12
C ALA A 32 -4.12 4.72 2.52
N MET A 33 -3.85 4.92 3.82
CA MET A 33 -2.57 4.60 4.43
C MET A 33 -2.69 3.32 5.25
N ILE A 34 -1.75 2.40 5.03
CA ILE A 34 -1.68 1.10 5.67
C ILE A 34 -0.47 1.09 6.59
N PHE A 35 -0.70 0.96 7.90
CA PHE A 35 0.38 0.85 8.87
C PHE A 35 0.75 -0.60 9.13
N VAL A 36 2.04 -0.89 9.03
CA VAL A 36 2.63 -2.21 9.27
C VAL A 36 3.74 -2.11 10.32
N ARG A 37 3.90 -3.16 11.14
CA ARG A 37 4.91 -3.14 12.20
C ARG A 37 6.34 -3.34 11.69
N THR A 38 6.53 -4.21 10.70
CA THR A 38 7.86 -4.60 10.21
C THR A 38 8.03 -4.35 8.72
N GLN A 39 9.28 -4.24 8.27
CA GLN A 39 9.60 -4.06 6.84
C GLN A 39 9.12 -5.26 6.02
N GLN A 40 9.30 -6.48 6.54
CA GLN A 40 8.87 -7.72 5.87
C GLN A 40 7.34 -7.80 5.73
N ASP A 41 6.59 -7.30 6.70
CA ASP A 41 5.13 -7.27 6.58
C ASP A 41 4.69 -6.26 5.52
N GLY A 42 5.38 -5.12 5.40
CA GLY A 42 5.15 -4.14 4.33
C GLY A 42 5.34 -4.71 2.92
N GLU A 43 6.45 -5.41 2.69
CA GLU A 43 6.72 -6.08 1.41
C GLU A 43 5.71 -7.19 1.09
N LYS A 44 5.24 -7.93 2.12
CA LYS A 44 4.20 -8.96 1.95
C LYS A 44 2.84 -8.35 1.59
N VAL A 45 2.45 -7.25 2.23
CA VAL A 45 1.21 -6.52 1.91
C VAL A 45 1.28 -6.01 0.47
N GLU A 46 2.39 -5.39 0.09
CA GLU A 46 2.62 -4.92 -1.28
C GLU A 46 2.52 -6.06 -2.29
N SER A 47 3.26 -7.14 -2.07
CA SER A 47 3.26 -8.30 -2.96
C SER A 47 1.87 -8.90 -3.11
N PHE A 48 1.10 -8.96 -2.02
CA PHE A 48 -0.28 -9.46 -2.03
C PHE A 48 -1.22 -8.56 -2.81
N LEU A 49 -1.14 -7.23 -2.63
CA LEU A 49 -1.97 -6.28 -3.36
C LEU A 49 -1.64 -6.28 -4.86
N ILE A 50 -0.36 -6.34 -5.21
CA ILE A 50 0.10 -6.45 -6.61
C ILE A 50 -0.36 -7.76 -7.23
N GLN A 51 -0.19 -8.88 -6.54
CA GLN A 51 -0.65 -10.17 -7.05
C GLN A 51 -2.15 -10.19 -7.33
N ARG A 52 -2.93 -9.39 -6.60
CA ARG A 52 -4.38 -9.28 -6.75
C ARG A 52 -4.83 -8.17 -7.70
N SER A 53 -3.94 -7.26 -8.12
CA SER A 53 -4.24 -6.20 -9.08
C SER A 53 -4.26 -6.67 -10.54
N GLY A 54 -3.80 -7.90 -10.81
CA GLY A 54 -3.73 -8.46 -12.16
C GLY A 54 -2.49 -8.02 -12.95
N PHE A 55 -1.60 -7.21 -12.35
CA PHE A 55 -0.35 -6.76 -12.95
C PHE A 55 0.85 -7.52 -12.38
N SER A 56 1.87 -7.77 -13.19
CA SER A 56 3.14 -8.29 -12.70
C SER A 56 3.88 -7.24 -11.85
N PRO A 57 4.79 -7.65 -10.94
CA PRO A 57 5.60 -6.71 -10.16
C PRO A 57 6.41 -5.73 -11.02
N GLN A 58 6.81 -6.15 -12.22
CA GLN A 58 7.56 -5.34 -13.17
C GLN A 58 6.67 -4.26 -13.78
N GLU A 59 5.45 -4.64 -14.20
CA GLU A 59 4.43 -3.71 -14.69
C GLU A 59 4.05 -2.72 -13.60
N VAL A 60 3.79 -3.15 -12.37
CA VAL A 60 3.48 -2.23 -11.28
C VAL A 60 4.63 -1.26 -11.03
N ASN A 61 5.90 -1.67 -11.10
CA ASN A 61 7.01 -0.76 -10.90
C ASN A 61 7.15 0.29 -12.03
N ILE A 62 6.78 -0.07 -13.25
CA ILE A 62 6.79 0.83 -14.43
C ILE A 62 5.59 1.78 -14.40
N TYR A 63 4.40 1.28 -14.05
CA TYR A 63 3.14 2.04 -14.04
C TYR A 63 2.86 2.75 -12.71
N ARG A 64 3.55 2.41 -11.61
CA ARG A 64 3.37 2.99 -10.26
C ARG A 64 3.38 4.52 -10.21
N PHE A 65 4.22 5.08 -11.08
CA PHE A 65 4.53 6.50 -11.18
C PHE A 65 4.25 7.03 -12.60
N ARG A 66 3.62 6.22 -13.45
CA ARG A 66 3.21 6.59 -14.81
C ARG A 66 1.69 6.47 -14.86
N GLY A 67 1.00 7.51 -14.39
CA GLY A 67 -0.45 7.49 -14.45
C GLY A 67 -1.12 8.69 -13.82
N ARG A 68 -1.09 9.81 -14.54
CA ARG A 68 -2.26 10.71 -14.59
C ARG A 68 -3.51 9.83 -14.80
N ARG A 69 -4.58 10.07 -14.02
CA ARG A 69 -5.86 9.34 -14.00
C ARG A 69 -6.50 9.10 -15.39
N ASP A 70 -5.96 9.71 -16.42
CA ASP A 70 -6.49 9.87 -17.77
C ASP A 70 -5.75 9.08 -18.88
N THR A 71 -4.58 8.46 -18.65
CA THR A 71 -3.80 7.83 -19.76
C THR A 71 -3.10 6.50 -19.47
N GLY A 72 -3.17 5.96 -18.25
CA GLY A 72 -2.59 4.67 -17.89
C GLY A 72 -3.65 3.63 -17.52
N PRO A 73 -3.33 2.32 -17.54
CA PRO A 73 -4.20 1.32 -16.95
C PRO A 73 -4.37 1.63 -15.46
N GLU A 74 -5.62 1.81 -15.00
CA GLU A 74 -5.88 1.98 -13.57
C GLU A 74 -5.53 0.68 -12.84
N VAL A 75 -4.40 0.69 -12.13
CA VAL A 75 -4.05 -0.43 -11.25
C VAL A 75 -4.96 -0.33 -10.03
N GLU A 76 -5.98 -1.20 -9.97
CA GLU A 76 -7.05 -1.22 -8.96
C GLU A 76 -6.51 -1.23 -7.51
N TYR A 77 -5.27 -1.70 -7.31
CA TYR A 77 -4.56 -1.68 -6.03
C TYR A 77 -3.14 -1.07 -6.11
N SER A 78 -2.99 0.09 -6.77
CA SER A 78 -1.69 0.78 -6.79
C SER A 78 -1.27 1.12 -5.35
N CYS A 79 -0.17 0.50 -4.89
CA CYS A 79 0.35 0.72 -3.54
C CYS A 79 1.77 1.33 -3.61
N ALA A 80 2.39 1.73 -2.51
CA ALA A 80 3.81 2.07 -2.37
C ALA A 80 4.27 1.75 -0.94
N VAL A 81 5.46 1.17 -0.76
CA VAL A 81 5.99 0.84 0.58
C VAL A 81 7.03 1.85 1.01
N LEU A 82 6.92 2.29 2.26
CA LEU A 82 7.78 3.28 2.88
C LEU A 82 8.31 2.73 4.21
N HIS A 83 9.59 2.32 4.20
CA HIS A 83 10.31 1.83 5.37
C HIS A 83 11.73 2.42 5.42
N GLY A 84 12.40 2.31 6.56
CA GLY A 84 13.73 2.89 6.78
C GLY A 84 14.86 2.34 5.90
N GLY A 85 14.63 1.24 5.17
CA GLY A 85 15.59 0.66 4.24
C GLY A 85 15.57 1.26 2.82
N LYS A 86 14.58 2.11 2.48
CA LYS A 86 14.48 2.76 1.17
C LYS A 86 15.36 4.00 1.09
N ARG A 87 15.88 4.29 -0.11
CA ARG A 87 16.65 5.52 -0.36
C ARG A 87 15.75 6.75 -0.18
N GLN A 88 16.34 7.86 0.25
CA GLN A 88 15.60 9.10 0.48
C GLN A 88 14.86 9.58 -0.78
N GLU A 89 15.46 9.43 -1.96
CA GLU A 89 14.84 9.76 -3.25
C GLU A 89 13.60 8.90 -3.55
N GLU A 90 13.67 7.59 -3.32
CA GLU A 90 12.53 6.68 -3.48
C GLU A 90 11.40 7.05 -2.52
N ARG A 91 11.77 7.42 -1.29
CA ARG A 91 10.84 7.87 -0.25
C ARG A 91 10.06 9.12 -0.68
N SER A 92 10.78 10.14 -1.17
CA SER A 92 10.18 11.38 -1.68
C SER A 92 9.30 11.12 -2.91
N LYS A 93 9.73 10.24 -3.82
CA LYS A 93 8.96 9.88 -5.01
C LYS A 93 7.66 9.15 -4.67
N ALA A 94 7.72 8.15 -3.79
CA ALA A 94 6.55 7.43 -3.29
C ALA A 94 5.56 8.39 -2.61
N LEU A 95 6.07 9.35 -1.83
CA LEU A 95 5.26 10.33 -1.15
C LEU A 95 4.60 11.32 -2.11
N ALA A 96 5.34 11.82 -3.10
CA ALA A 96 4.83 12.73 -4.11
C ALA A 96 3.73 12.06 -4.95
N ALA A 97 3.92 10.80 -5.35
CA ALA A 97 2.95 10.03 -6.11
C ALA A 97 1.66 9.76 -5.31
N PHE A 98 1.78 9.47 -4.01
CA PHE A 98 0.63 9.34 -3.12
C PHE A 98 -0.12 10.67 -2.96
N LYS A 99 0.59 11.79 -2.78
CA LYS A 99 -0.03 13.13 -2.71
C LYS A 99 -0.72 13.53 -4.02
N ALA A 100 -0.17 13.14 -5.16
CA ALA A 100 -0.75 13.38 -6.48
C ALA A 100 -1.96 12.48 -6.80
N GLY A 101 -2.21 11.43 -6.00
CA GLY A 101 -3.26 10.44 -6.25
C GLY A 101 -2.91 9.44 -7.35
N GLU A 102 -1.64 9.37 -7.78
CA GLU A 102 -1.14 8.35 -8.71
C GLU A 102 -1.06 6.98 -8.02
N VAL A 103 -0.79 6.98 -6.70
CA VAL A 103 -0.78 5.80 -5.85
C VAL A 103 -1.96 5.86 -4.87
N ARG A 104 -2.79 4.82 -4.85
CA ARG A 104 -3.97 4.72 -3.97
C ARG A 104 -3.59 4.30 -2.55
N PHE A 105 -2.62 3.40 -2.37
CA PHE A 105 -2.29 2.84 -1.06
C PHE A 105 -0.85 3.14 -0.64
N LEU A 106 -0.62 3.77 0.51
CA LEU A 106 0.72 3.97 1.05
C LEU A 106 0.92 3.08 2.28
N ILE A 107 1.78 2.08 2.15
CA ILE A 107 2.15 1.13 3.20
C ILE A 107 3.37 1.70 3.93
N CYS A 108 3.28 1.92 5.24
CA CYS A 108 4.38 2.51 5.99
C CYS A 108 4.58 1.85 7.35
N THR A 109 5.84 1.81 7.81
CA THR A 109 6.17 1.38 9.17
C THR A 109 6.04 2.53 10.16
N ASP A 110 5.82 2.24 11.44
CA ASP A 110 5.64 3.24 12.51
C ASP A 110 6.77 4.29 12.52
N VAL A 111 8.03 3.86 12.39
CA VAL A 111 9.20 4.75 12.31
C VAL A 111 9.17 5.64 11.07
N ALA A 112 8.65 5.10 9.98
CA ALA A 112 8.60 5.80 8.70
C ALA A 112 7.45 6.81 8.69
N ALA A 113 6.31 6.48 9.31
CA ALA A 113 5.12 7.29 9.45
C ALA A 113 5.36 8.58 10.23
N THR A 114 6.11 8.54 11.34
CA THR A 114 6.38 9.71 12.19
C THR A 114 7.12 10.84 11.45
N ARG A 115 7.83 10.53 10.36
CA ARG A 115 8.55 11.52 9.55
C ARG A 115 7.82 11.96 8.29
N ILE A 116 6.58 11.52 8.08
CA ILE A 116 5.81 11.84 6.89
C ILE A 116 4.94 13.06 7.18
N ASP A 117 5.31 14.21 6.63
CA ASP A 117 4.45 15.39 6.58
C ASP A 117 3.55 15.32 5.34
N ILE A 118 2.38 14.67 5.48
CA ILE A 118 1.36 14.62 4.42
C ILE A 118 0.18 15.52 4.74
N VAL A 119 0.15 16.68 4.09
CA VAL A 119 -1.11 17.36 3.79
C VAL A 119 -1.75 16.63 2.61
N VAL A 120 -2.62 15.67 2.90
CA VAL A 120 -3.51 15.10 1.89
C VAL A 120 -4.40 16.23 1.37
N PRO A 121 -4.43 16.50 0.04
CA PRO A 121 -5.35 17.48 -0.50
C PRO A 121 -6.76 17.04 -0.09
N ARG A 122 -7.52 17.95 0.53
CA ARG A 122 -8.94 17.72 0.82
C ARG A 122 -9.64 17.55 -0.53
N ALA A 123 -9.71 16.32 -1.02
CA ALA A 123 -10.78 15.95 -1.92
C ALA A 123 -12.08 16.33 -1.19
N GLN A 124 -13.02 16.92 -1.90
CA GLN A 124 -14.24 17.55 -1.37
C GLN A 124 -15.19 16.59 -0.60
N ASP A 125 -14.76 15.35 -0.35
CA ASP A 125 -15.48 14.34 0.42
C ASP A 125 -14.62 13.84 1.59
N GLN A 126 -15.06 14.17 2.81
CA GLN A 126 -14.45 13.76 4.08
C GLN A 126 -14.47 12.23 4.33
N ARG A 127 -15.03 11.42 3.42
CA ARG A 127 -15.23 9.98 3.59
C ARG A 127 -14.15 9.08 2.97
N SER A 128 -13.29 9.64 2.11
CA SER A 128 -12.48 8.87 1.16
C SER A 128 -11.14 8.35 1.72
N THR A 129 -10.44 9.13 2.57
CA THR A 129 -9.13 8.71 3.11
C THR A 129 -9.29 8.06 4.48
N ARG A 130 -9.11 6.74 4.55
CA ARG A 130 -9.15 5.99 5.82
C ARG A 130 -7.82 5.34 6.14
N TRP A 131 -7.59 5.10 7.43
CA TRP A 131 -6.39 4.47 7.96
C TRP A 131 -6.68 3.01 8.23
N VAL A 132 -5.84 2.11 7.74
CA VAL A 132 -5.95 0.67 8.02
C VAL A 132 -4.70 0.23 8.76
N CYS A 133 -4.87 -0.27 9.98
CA CYS A 133 -3.78 -0.87 10.74
C CYS A 133 -3.76 -2.38 10.52
N VAL A 134 -2.60 -2.91 10.12
CA VAL A 134 -2.39 -4.35 9.94
C VAL A 134 -1.35 -4.79 10.97
N SER A 135 -1.84 -5.22 12.14
CA SER A 135 -1.05 -5.81 13.23
C SER A 135 -1.23 -7.33 13.28
#